data_AF-A0A1Y3A5K7-F1
#
_entry.id   AF-A0A1Y3A5K7-F1
#
_cell.length_a   1.000
_cell.length_b   1.000
_cell.length_c   1.000
_cell.angle_alpha   90.00
_cell.angle_beta   90.00
_cell.angle_gamma   90.00
#
_symmetry.space_group_name_H-M   'P 1'
#
loop_
_entity.id
_entity.type
_entity.pdbx_description
1 polymer ?
#
loop_
_entity_poly.entity_id
_entity_poly.type
_entity_poly.pdbx_seq_one_letter_code
_entity_poly.pdbx_strand_id
1 'polypeptide(L)'
;MREAEGIAHRLPGPRRLAVAGGAIVLFVAIVGGGAAAYFAAGMGPDADAVAAVEADPDITVDRTAVGTAVRDGPVTASTVGLVYYPGARVAHESYVPTAAEIVAASDRIALVVVVDAPLNLAVLAPDRADRVRERHPEVGVWPVGGHSLGGAMACRHAAENAAAYEALVLHAAYCDRDVSDSGLDVLSVLGGADGVIDAERERASRANLPSDARIVKLDGVNHAGFGAYGPQRGDGPASLSPDASREAVGNATGTWLSEGGAATRSVEPRLVPDRGAWSVADRGPRSPGSAVLVVAG
;
A
#
# COMPACT_ATOMS: atom_id res chain seq x y z
N MET A 1 30.51 46.33 -51.93
CA MET A 1 31.71 46.12 -51.07
C MET A 1 31.77 47.04 -49.85
N ARG A 2 30.73 47.86 -49.57
CA ARG A 2 30.57 48.49 -48.26
C ARG A 2 29.93 47.48 -47.31
N GLU A 3 30.52 47.36 -46.12
CA GLU A 3 29.91 46.86 -44.88
C GLU A 3 29.52 45.37 -44.84
N ALA A 4 30.49 44.50 -45.14
CA ALA A 4 30.52 43.14 -44.59
C ALA A 4 31.23 43.08 -43.22
N GLU A 5 31.32 44.20 -42.51
CA GLU A 5 32.05 44.38 -41.24
C GLU A 5 31.12 44.78 -40.07
N GLY A 6 29.83 44.48 -40.17
CA GLY A 6 28.83 44.91 -39.19
C GLY A 6 28.41 43.88 -38.14
N ILE A 7 28.85 42.62 -38.20
CA ILE A 7 28.33 41.55 -37.32
C ILE A 7 29.44 40.56 -36.92
N ALA A 8 30.61 41.04 -36.52
CA ALA A 8 31.48 40.25 -35.65
C ALA A 8 30.93 40.35 -34.23
N HIS A 9 29.92 39.53 -33.92
CA HIS A 9 29.38 39.38 -32.57
C HIS A 9 30.53 39.24 -31.56
N ARG A 10 30.67 40.23 -30.68
CA ARG A 10 31.63 40.19 -29.56
C ARG A 10 31.23 39.06 -28.63
N LEU A 11 31.81 37.88 -28.83
CA LEU A 11 31.68 36.78 -27.89
C LEU A 11 32.17 37.25 -26.50
N PRO A 12 31.42 36.97 -25.43
CA PRO A 12 31.81 37.37 -24.09
C PRO A 12 33.17 36.77 -23.73
N GLY A 13 34.09 37.59 -23.21
CA GLY A 13 35.41 37.13 -22.80
C GLY A 13 35.35 36.04 -21.70
N PRO A 14 36.42 35.25 -21.52
CA PRO A 14 36.42 34.05 -20.67
C PRO A 14 36.01 34.32 -19.22
N ARG A 15 36.30 35.51 -18.68
CA ARG A 15 35.85 35.94 -17.35
C ARG A 15 34.33 36.12 -17.25
N ARG A 16 33.70 36.65 -18.29
CA ARG A 16 32.24 36.83 -18.35
C ARG A 16 31.53 35.48 -18.51
N LEU A 17 32.11 34.56 -19.29
CA LEU A 17 31.63 33.18 -19.39
C LEU A 17 31.75 32.42 -18.06
N ALA A 18 32.86 32.58 -17.33
CA ALA A 18 33.04 31.97 -16.01
C ALA A 18 32.06 32.51 -14.96
N VAL A 19 31.81 33.83 -14.93
CA VAL A 19 30.82 34.44 -14.03
C VAL A 19 29.40 34.00 -14.40
N ALA A 20 29.05 33.98 -15.69
CA ALA A 20 27.75 33.50 -16.14
C ALA A 20 27.55 32.01 -15.81
N GLY A 21 28.57 31.18 -16.03
CA GLY A 21 28.56 29.77 -15.64
C GLY A 21 28.40 29.59 -14.13
N GLY A 22 29.14 30.36 -13.31
CA GLY A 22 28.99 30.35 -11.85
C GLY A 22 27.60 30.79 -11.39
N ALA A 23 27.02 31.82 -12.02
CA ALA A 23 25.67 32.28 -11.73
C ALA A 23 24.61 31.23 -12.08
N ILE A 24 24.78 30.51 -13.20
CA ILE A 24 23.89 29.41 -13.59
C ILE A 24 23.99 28.27 -12.58
N VAL A 25 25.20 27.86 -12.19
CA VAL A 25 25.40 26.79 -11.19
C VAL A 25 24.76 27.18 -9.86
N LEU A 26 24.97 28.42 -9.41
CA LEU A 26 24.35 28.92 -8.18
C LEU A 26 22.82 28.94 -8.28
N PHE A 27 22.28 29.40 -9.41
CA PHE A 27 20.83 29.39 -9.64
C PHE A 27 20.26 27.97 -9.60
N VAL A 28 20.89 27.01 -10.29
CA VAL A 28 20.49 25.60 -10.26
C VAL A 28 20.58 25.03 -8.84
N ALA A 29 21.63 25.36 -8.09
CA ALA A 29 21.75 24.93 -6.70
C ALA A 29 20.66 25.50 -5.80
N ILE A 30 20.29 26.78 -5.97
CA ILE A 30 19.20 27.41 -5.22
C ILE A 30 17.86 26.78 -5.58
N VAL A 31 17.56 26.60 -6.87
CA VAL A 31 16.31 26.01 -7.33
C VAL A 31 16.21 24.55 -6.90
N GLY A 32 17.28 23.77 -7.09
CA GLY A 32 17.35 22.37 -6.68
C GLY A 32 17.25 22.20 -5.16
N GLY A 33 17.98 23.01 -4.39
CA GLY A 33 17.90 23.02 -2.93
C GLY A 33 16.52 23.44 -2.41
N GLY A 34 15.89 24.45 -3.04
CA GLY A 34 14.54 24.88 -2.72
C GLY A 34 13.48 23.81 -3.01
N ALA A 35 13.58 23.14 -4.16
CA ALA A 35 12.70 22.02 -4.50
C ALA A 35 12.88 20.85 -3.51
N ALA A 36 14.12 20.46 -3.21
CA ALA A 36 14.40 19.41 -2.24
C ALA A 36 13.82 19.73 -0.85
N ALA A 37 14.03 20.96 -0.36
CA ALA A 37 13.47 21.41 0.91
C ALA A 37 11.92 21.37 0.90
N TYR A 38 11.29 21.78 -0.20
CA TYR A 38 9.84 21.74 -0.34
C TYR A 38 9.25 20.32 -0.28
N PHE A 39 9.89 19.35 -0.94
CA PHE A 39 9.45 17.95 -0.88
C PHE A 39 9.76 17.31 0.49
N ALA A 40 10.94 17.55 1.04
CA ALA A 40 11.36 17.06 2.35
C ALA A 40 10.47 17.56 3.50
N ALA A 41 10.00 18.81 3.45
CA ALA A 41 9.12 19.37 4.48
C ALA A 41 7.79 18.61 4.60
N GLY A 42 7.28 18.08 3.48
CA GLY A 42 6.10 17.22 3.46
C GLY A 42 4.84 17.77 4.14
N MET A 43 3.91 16.87 4.42
CA MET A 43 2.69 17.04 5.22
C MET A 43 2.70 15.96 6.30
N GLY A 44 2.07 16.26 7.44
CA GLY A 44 2.02 15.36 8.58
C GLY A 44 3.38 15.04 9.22
N PRO A 45 3.41 14.07 10.14
CA PRO A 45 2.24 13.41 10.71
C PRO A 45 1.44 14.33 11.65
N ASP A 46 0.16 14.01 11.86
CA ASP A 46 -0.57 14.42 13.05
C ASP A 46 0.04 13.70 14.26
N ALA A 47 0.72 14.46 15.11
CA ALA A 47 1.49 13.91 16.21
C ALA A 47 0.60 13.27 17.29
N ASP A 48 -0.60 13.78 17.52
CA ASP A 48 -1.51 13.27 18.55
C ASP A 48 -2.09 11.92 18.10
N ALA A 49 -2.45 11.79 16.82
CA ALA A 49 -2.92 10.54 16.25
C ALA A 49 -1.84 9.44 16.30
N VAL A 50 -0.58 9.77 15.99
CA VAL A 50 0.54 8.82 16.11
C VAL A 50 0.81 8.45 17.57
N ALA A 51 0.83 9.42 18.47
CA ALA A 51 1.07 9.17 19.90
C ALA A 51 -0.03 8.30 20.53
N ALA A 52 -1.28 8.43 20.08
CA ALA A 52 -2.38 7.58 20.54
C ALA A 52 -2.14 6.10 20.19
N VAL A 53 -1.65 5.81 18.98
CA VAL A 53 -1.28 4.45 18.56
C VAL A 53 -0.09 3.92 19.35
N GLU A 54 0.94 4.75 19.56
CA GLU A 54 2.13 4.36 20.33
C GLU A 54 1.82 4.07 21.82
N ALA A 55 0.71 4.62 22.33
CA ALA A 55 0.24 4.38 23.69
C ALA A 55 -0.67 3.15 23.83
N ASP A 56 -1.11 2.56 22.71
CA ASP A 56 -1.95 1.37 22.71
C ASP A 56 -1.13 0.12 23.09
N PRO A 57 -1.47 -0.60 24.17
CA PRO A 57 -0.72 -1.77 24.62
C PRO A 57 -0.83 -2.99 23.67
N ASP A 58 -1.84 -3.02 22.80
CA ASP A 58 -2.08 -4.14 21.88
C ASP A 58 -1.36 -3.93 20.53
N ILE A 59 -0.83 -2.73 20.29
CA ILE A 59 -0.11 -2.37 19.07
C ILE A 59 1.38 -2.14 19.38
N THR A 60 2.26 -2.72 18.57
CA THR A 60 3.68 -2.35 18.58
C THR A 60 4.05 -1.52 17.36
N VAL A 61 4.70 -0.38 17.61
CA VAL A 61 5.24 0.51 16.57
C VAL A 61 6.77 0.53 16.67
N ASP A 62 7.44 0.01 15.65
CA ASP A 62 8.89 -0.10 15.56
C ASP A 62 9.45 0.78 14.42
N ARG A 63 10.31 1.75 14.75
CA ARG A 63 11.01 2.57 13.75
C ARG A 63 12.24 1.82 13.23
N THR A 64 12.37 1.71 11.92
CA THR A 64 13.42 0.90 11.26
C THR A 64 14.18 1.70 10.21
N ALA A 65 15.25 1.13 9.67
CA ALA A 65 16.01 1.72 8.56
C ALA A 65 15.26 1.72 7.20
N VAL A 66 14.06 1.13 7.14
CA VAL A 66 13.23 1.05 5.93
C VAL A 66 11.86 1.72 6.08
N GLY A 67 11.61 2.38 7.22
CA GLY A 67 10.31 2.97 7.55
C GLY A 67 9.82 2.55 8.93
N THR A 68 8.51 2.62 9.14
CA THR A 68 7.87 2.33 10.42
C THR A 68 7.00 1.07 10.32
N ALA A 69 7.30 0.08 11.17
CA ALA A 69 6.58 -1.17 11.25
C ALA A 69 5.50 -1.09 12.34
N VAL A 70 4.28 -1.54 12.03
CA VAL A 70 3.13 -1.59 12.94
C VAL A 70 2.60 -3.03 12.94
N ARG A 71 2.38 -3.59 14.12
CA ARG A 71 1.91 -4.98 14.30
C ARG A 71 1.12 -5.16 15.58
N ASP A 72 0.23 -6.15 15.59
CA ASP A 72 -0.69 -6.53 16.68
C ASP A 72 -0.23 -7.80 17.43
N GLY A 73 1.00 -8.27 17.17
CA GLY A 73 1.50 -9.50 17.78
C GLY A 73 2.94 -9.88 17.39
N PRO A 74 3.41 -11.07 17.78
CA PRO A 74 4.71 -11.59 17.36
C PRO A 74 4.73 -11.96 15.88
N VAL A 75 5.78 -11.56 15.18
CA VAL A 75 5.97 -11.86 13.75
C VAL A 75 6.41 -13.31 13.58
N THR A 76 5.70 -14.07 12.74
CA THR A 76 5.95 -15.49 12.46
C THR A 76 5.62 -15.85 11.00
N ALA A 77 5.80 -17.11 10.62
CA ALA A 77 5.39 -17.65 9.32
C ALA A 77 3.90 -17.53 8.99
N SER A 78 3.04 -17.39 10.01
CA SER A 78 1.60 -17.18 9.81
C SER A 78 1.21 -15.70 9.77
N THR A 79 2.15 -14.77 9.94
CA THR A 79 1.89 -13.33 9.81
C THR A 79 1.61 -12.96 8.36
N VAL A 80 0.68 -12.03 8.13
CA VAL A 80 0.48 -11.39 6.83
C VAL A 80 1.22 -10.07 6.84
N GLY A 81 2.17 -9.90 5.93
CA GLY A 81 2.86 -8.63 5.72
C GLY A 81 2.07 -7.69 4.80
N LEU A 82 2.27 -6.39 4.95
CA LEU A 82 1.91 -5.40 3.95
C LEU A 82 3.02 -4.36 3.88
N VAL A 83 3.72 -4.29 2.75
CA VAL A 83 4.59 -3.15 2.46
C VAL A 83 3.71 -2.00 1.97
N TYR A 84 3.78 -0.85 2.62
CA TYR A 84 2.92 0.29 2.32
C TYR A 84 3.72 1.53 1.90
N TYR A 85 3.51 2.00 0.67
CA TYR A 85 4.11 3.23 0.15
C TYR A 85 3.27 4.46 0.48
N PRO A 86 3.86 5.50 1.11
CA PRO A 86 3.15 6.73 1.43
C PRO A 86 2.86 7.57 0.18
N GLY A 87 1.87 8.47 0.30
CA GLY A 87 1.55 9.45 -0.72
C GLY A 87 2.67 10.47 -0.97
N ALA A 88 2.61 11.16 -2.11
CA ALA A 88 3.58 12.18 -2.46
C ALA A 88 3.59 13.31 -1.43
N ARG A 89 4.79 13.66 -0.92
CA ARG A 89 4.98 14.70 0.09
C ARG A 89 4.26 14.42 1.41
N VAL A 90 3.94 13.18 1.73
CA VAL A 90 3.39 12.82 3.04
C VAL A 90 4.47 12.10 3.84
N ALA A 91 4.73 12.57 5.07
CA ALA A 91 5.64 11.87 5.98
C ALA A 91 5.07 10.47 6.27
N HIS A 92 5.91 9.44 6.17
CA HIS A 92 5.45 8.05 6.25
C HIS A 92 4.75 7.72 7.58
N GLU A 93 5.15 8.36 8.68
CA GLU A 93 4.53 8.25 10.00
C GLU A 93 3.04 8.62 9.99
N SER A 94 2.60 9.42 9.02
CA SER A 94 1.19 9.79 8.85
C SER A 94 0.29 8.58 8.59
N TYR A 95 0.84 7.45 8.15
CA TYR A 95 0.08 6.23 7.91
C TYR A 95 0.15 5.25 9.09
N VAL A 96 0.88 5.55 10.17
CA VAL A 96 0.91 4.70 11.37
C VAL A 96 -0.49 4.49 11.96
N PRO A 97 -1.35 5.52 12.09
CA PRO A 97 -2.72 5.31 12.55
C PRO A 97 -3.56 4.44 11.62
N THR A 98 -3.46 4.62 10.30
CA THR A 98 -4.16 3.75 9.36
C THR A 98 -3.62 2.31 9.41
N ALA A 99 -2.31 2.14 9.56
CA ALA A 99 -1.68 0.84 9.72
C ALA A 99 -2.14 0.12 11.00
N ALA A 100 -2.35 0.85 12.10
CA ALA A 100 -2.91 0.31 13.33
C ALA A 100 -4.33 -0.21 13.12
N GLU A 101 -5.20 0.55 12.44
CA GLU A 101 -6.55 0.10 12.08
C GLU A 101 -6.52 -1.14 11.16
N ILE A 102 -5.56 -1.22 10.23
CA ILE A 102 -5.39 -2.40 9.36
C ILE A 102 -5.05 -3.65 10.17
N VAL A 103 -4.06 -3.55 11.08
CA VAL A 103 -3.65 -4.73 11.87
C VAL A 103 -4.72 -5.14 12.87
N ALA A 104 -5.40 -4.19 13.50
CA ALA A 104 -6.48 -4.45 14.46
C ALA A 104 -7.71 -5.11 13.81
N ALA A 105 -8.00 -4.78 12.54
CA ALA A 105 -9.13 -5.35 11.80
C ALA A 105 -8.83 -6.72 11.15
N SER A 106 -7.60 -7.23 11.26
CA SER A 106 -7.20 -8.51 10.69
C SER A 106 -7.43 -9.64 11.71
N ASP A 107 -8.06 -10.74 11.28
CA ASP A 107 -8.21 -11.96 12.09
C ASP A 107 -6.90 -12.75 12.23
N ARG A 108 -5.83 -12.28 11.55
CA ARG A 108 -4.48 -12.82 11.63
C ARG A 108 -3.55 -11.74 12.12
N ILE A 109 -2.48 -12.16 12.82
CA ILE A 109 -1.36 -11.27 13.08
C ILE A 109 -0.90 -10.65 11.76
N ALA A 110 -0.90 -9.32 11.72
CA ALA A 110 -0.53 -8.53 10.57
C ALA A 110 0.68 -7.64 10.90
N LEU A 111 1.51 -7.44 9.90
CA LEU A 111 2.66 -6.55 9.96
C LEU A 111 2.56 -5.56 8.78
N VAL A 112 2.25 -4.31 9.08
CA VAL A 112 2.26 -3.25 8.07
C VAL A 112 3.54 -2.46 8.23
N VAL A 113 4.35 -2.39 7.17
CA VAL A 113 5.57 -1.58 7.15
C VAL A 113 5.36 -0.41 6.20
N VAL A 114 5.17 0.77 6.77
CA VAL A 114 5.07 2.00 6.00
C VAL A 114 6.48 2.48 5.66
N VAL A 115 6.83 2.45 4.38
CA VAL A 115 8.21 2.69 3.97
C VAL A 115 8.56 4.17 4.02
N ASP A 116 9.76 4.49 4.49
CA ASP A 116 10.33 5.82 4.31
C ASP A 116 10.79 6.00 2.86
N ALA A 117 10.77 7.24 2.38
CA ALA A 117 11.27 7.57 1.06
C ALA A 117 12.03 8.90 1.08
N PRO A 118 13.15 9.03 0.34
CA PRO A 118 13.84 10.30 0.19
C PRO A 118 12.86 11.39 -0.25
N LEU A 119 12.88 12.53 0.45
CA LEU A 119 12.04 13.68 0.16
C LEU A 119 10.52 13.38 0.20
N ASN A 120 10.08 12.32 0.90
CA ASN A 120 8.68 11.87 0.92
C ASN A 120 8.13 11.54 -0.48
N LEU A 121 8.98 10.95 -1.34
CA LEU A 121 8.63 10.60 -2.71
C LEU A 121 8.93 9.12 -3.00
N ALA A 122 7.89 8.30 -3.03
CA ALA A 122 7.99 6.86 -3.30
C ALA A 122 8.76 6.50 -4.59
N VAL A 123 8.70 7.37 -5.61
CA VAL A 123 9.45 7.20 -6.86
C VAL A 123 10.99 7.19 -6.67
N LEU A 124 11.49 7.74 -5.57
CA LEU A 124 12.92 7.74 -5.22
C LEU A 124 13.32 6.52 -4.36
N ALA A 125 12.38 5.62 -4.07
CA ALA A 125 12.58 4.47 -3.20
C ALA A 125 11.92 3.18 -3.74
N PRO A 126 12.02 2.87 -5.05
CA PRO A 126 11.28 1.75 -5.65
C PRO A 126 11.61 0.40 -4.99
N ASP A 127 12.86 0.20 -4.58
CA ASP A 127 13.36 -1.04 -3.96
C ASP A 127 13.10 -1.16 -2.44
N ARG A 128 12.33 -0.23 -1.84
CA ARG A 128 12.01 -0.31 -0.41
C ARG A 128 11.24 -1.58 -0.04
N ALA A 129 10.32 -2.03 -0.89
CA ALA A 129 9.52 -3.23 -0.63
C ALA A 129 10.38 -4.48 -0.46
N ASP A 130 11.38 -4.66 -1.32
CA ASP A 130 12.25 -5.83 -1.25
C ASP A 130 13.10 -5.80 0.03
N ARG A 131 13.62 -4.62 0.40
CA ARG A 131 14.37 -4.43 1.66
C ARG A 131 13.55 -4.64 2.93
N VAL A 132 12.23 -4.43 2.87
CA VAL A 132 11.33 -4.77 3.98
C VAL A 132 11.22 -6.29 4.10
N ARG A 133 10.96 -6.97 2.99
CA ARG A 133 10.82 -8.44 2.96
C ARG A 133 12.09 -9.15 3.40
N GLU A 134 13.26 -8.66 2.98
CA GLU A 134 14.57 -9.17 3.42
C GLU A 134 14.80 -9.06 4.93
N ARG A 135 14.18 -8.07 5.60
CA ARG A 135 14.28 -7.88 7.06
C ARG A 135 13.30 -8.74 7.85
N HIS A 136 12.29 -9.28 7.18
CA HIS A 136 11.25 -10.11 7.76
C HIS A 136 11.12 -11.44 6.99
N PRO A 137 12.21 -12.23 6.86
CA PRO A 137 12.21 -13.49 6.13
C PRO A 137 11.27 -14.53 6.75
N GLU A 138 10.87 -14.33 8.01
CA GLU A 138 9.89 -15.15 8.70
C GLU A 138 8.47 -14.96 8.17
N VAL A 139 8.13 -13.85 7.51
CA VAL A 139 6.75 -13.58 7.04
C VAL A 139 6.51 -14.32 5.73
N GLY A 140 5.47 -15.16 5.71
CA GLY A 140 5.19 -16.06 4.59
C GLY A 140 4.36 -15.47 3.44
N VAL A 141 3.71 -14.32 3.64
CA VAL A 141 2.82 -13.69 2.65
C VAL A 141 3.02 -12.18 2.66
N TRP A 142 3.24 -11.59 1.49
CA TRP A 142 3.52 -10.17 1.28
C TRP A 142 2.67 -9.56 0.15
N PRO A 143 1.57 -8.93 0.54
CA PRO A 143 1.03 -7.80 -0.19
C PRO A 143 2.00 -6.61 -0.28
N VAL A 144 1.95 -5.90 -1.40
CA VAL A 144 2.52 -4.57 -1.56
C VAL A 144 1.43 -3.58 -1.92
N GLY A 145 1.49 -2.37 -1.40
CA GLY A 145 0.46 -1.39 -1.66
C GLY A 145 0.87 0.01 -1.28
N GLY A 146 -0.08 0.93 -1.35
CA GLY A 146 0.16 2.30 -0.92
C GLY A 146 -0.95 3.25 -1.27
N HIS A 147 -0.75 4.50 -0.86
CA HIS A 147 -1.70 5.58 -1.06
C HIS A 147 -1.30 6.49 -2.23
N SER A 148 -2.25 6.87 -3.07
CA SER A 148 -2.05 7.89 -4.12
C SER A 148 -0.83 7.58 -5.01
N LEU A 149 0.15 8.49 -5.11
CA LEU A 149 1.42 8.22 -5.82
C LEU A 149 2.13 6.95 -5.30
N GLY A 150 2.11 6.71 -3.99
CA GLY A 150 2.69 5.52 -3.38
C GLY A 150 2.03 4.24 -3.88
N GLY A 151 0.70 4.23 -3.99
CA GLY A 151 -0.05 3.10 -4.56
C GLY A 151 0.27 2.85 -6.04
N ALA A 152 0.44 3.93 -6.83
CA ALA A 152 0.90 3.80 -8.21
C ALA A 152 2.32 3.22 -8.30
N MET A 153 3.23 3.60 -7.37
CA MET A 153 4.58 3.02 -7.33
C MET A 153 4.57 1.56 -6.88
N ALA A 154 3.72 1.21 -5.91
CA ALA A 154 3.51 -0.17 -5.50
C ALA A 154 3.02 -1.05 -6.66
N CYS A 155 2.05 -0.57 -7.45
CA CYS A 155 1.60 -1.24 -8.67
C CYS A 155 2.75 -1.48 -9.66
N ARG A 156 3.56 -0.46 -9.93
CA ARG A 156 4.71 -0.60 -10.85
C ARG A 156 5.73 -1.61 -10.33
N HIS A 157 6.03 -1.56 -9.02
CA HIS A 157 6.94 -2.51 -8.39
C HIS A 157 6.39 -3.94 -8.48
N ALA A 158 5.11 -4.13 -8.18
CA ALA A 158 4.44 -5.43 -8.29
C ALA A 158 4.43 -5.95 -9.73
N ALA A 159 4.17 -5.10 -10.72
CA ALA A 159 4.18 -5.49 -12.14
C ALA A 159 5.56 -5.99 -12.60
N GLU A 160 6.64 -5.40 -12.09
CA GLU A 160 8.02 -5.80 -12.39
C GLU A 160 8.47 -7.03 -11.57
N ASN A 161 7.77 -7.35 -10.47
CA ASN A 161 8.16 -8.38 -9.50
C ASN A 161 6.99 -9.30 -9.08
N ALA A 162 6.05 -9.60 -9.99
CA ALA A 162 4.78 -10.24 -9.64
C ALA A 162 4.95 -11.58 -8.92
N ALA A 163 5.98 -12.36 -9.27
CA ALA A 163 6.28 -13.64 -8.62
C ALA A 163 6.73 -13.52 -7.14
N ALA A 164 6.99 -12.30 -6.67
CA ALA A 164 7.50 -12.03 -5.33
C ALA A 164 6.43 -11.49 -4.37
N TYR A 165 5.23 -11.22 -4.86
CA TYR A 165 4.12 -10.66 -4.08
C TYR A 165 2.85 -11.47 -4.36
N GLU A 166 2.03 -11.71 -3.33
CA GLU A 166 0.76 -12.41 -3.49
C GLU A 166 -0.36 -11.45 -3.88
N ALA A 167 -0.20 -10.16 -3.55
CA ALA A 167 -1.30 -9.22 -3.63
C ALA A 167 -0.86 -7.76 -3.83
N LEU A 168 -1.77 -6.94 -4.39
CA LEU A 168 -1.62 -5.50 -4.58
C LEU A 168 -2.75 -4.75 -3.87
N VAL A 169 -2.41 -3.75 -3.04
CA VAL A 169 -3.37 -2.87 -2.37
C VAL A 169 -3.24 -1.42 -2.89
N LEU A 170 -4.34 -0.87 -3.42
CA LEU A 170 -4.41 0.47 -3.98
C LEU A 170 -5.36 1.34 -3.14
N HIS A 171 -4.81 2.26 -2.35
CA HIS A 171 -5.58 3.23 -1.56
C HIS A 171 -5.64 4.57 -2.28
N ALA A 172 -6.83 4.99 -2.71
CA ALA A 172 -7.03 6.22 -3.50
C ALA A 172 -6.00 6.37 -4.63
N ALA A 173 -5.73 5.25 -5.31
CA ALA A 173 -4.72 5.11 -6.35
C ALA A 173 -5.24 4.25 -7.50
N TYR A 174 -4.57 4.34 -8.63
CA TYR A 174 -4.81 3.49 -9.78
C TYR A 174 -3.51 2.88 -10.31
N CYS A 175 -3.61 1.69 -10.90
CA CYS A 175 -2.47 0.98 -11.46
C CYS A 175 -2.27 1.35 -12.93
N ASP A 176 -1.10 1.90 -13.27
CA ASP A 176 -0.76 2.30 -14.64
C ASP A 176 0.11 1.29 -15.40
N ARG A 177 0.22 0.09 -14.84
CA ARG A 177 0.81 -1.09 -15.45
C ARG A 177 -0.23 -2.19 -15.53
N ASP A 178 -0.20 -2.93 -16.63
CA ASP A 178 -1.03 -4.09 -16.79
C ASP A 178 -0.54 -5.21 -15.86
N VAL A 179 -1.40 -5.58 -14.92
CA VAL A 179 -1.23 -6.69 -13.98
C VAL A 179 -2.39 -7.67 -14.08
N SER A 180 -3.21 -7.61 -15.14
CA SER A 180 -4.44 -8.41 -15.26
C SER A 180 -4.17 -9.91 -15.22
N ASP A 181 -3.04 -10.34 -15.79
CA ASP A 181 -2.63 -11.73 -15.91
C ASP A 181 -1.47 -12.08 -14.94
N SER A 182 -1.22 -11.23 -13.94
CA SER A 182 -0.10 -11.40 -13.00
C SER A 182 -0.33 -12.50 -11.95
N GLY A 183 -1.60 -12.88 -11.71
CA GLY A 183 -2.00 -13.77 -10.62
C GLY A 183 -2.04 -13.11 -9.23
N LEU A 184 -1.83 -11.79 -9.15
CA LEU A 184 -1.97 -11.02 -7.91
C LEU A 184 -3.45 -10.94 -7.49
N ASP A 185 -3.74 -11.14 -6.20
CA ASP A 185 -5.02 -10.69 -5.64
C ASP A 185 -4.99 -9.17 -5.48
N VAL A 186 -6.04 -8.46 -5.86
CA VAL A 186 -6.03 -6.99 -5.90
C VAL A 186 -7.19 -6.40 -5.11
N LEU A 187 -6.86 -5.52 -4.16
CA LEU A 187 -7.80 -4.65 -3.47
C LEU A 187 -7.59 -3.20 -3.91
N SER A 188 -8.64 -2.55 -4.39
CA SER A 188 -8.69 -1.10 -4.61
C SER A 188 -9.70 -0.47 -3.67
N VAL A 189 -9.25 0.42 -2.80
CA VAL A 189 -10.08 1.17 -1.85
C VAL A 189 -10.12 2.63 -2.27
N LEU A 190 -11.31 3.13 -2.58
CA LEU A 190 -11.56 4.48 -3.07
C LEU A 190 -12.33 5.30 -2.02
N GLY A 191 -11.96 6.57 -1.86
CA GLY A 191 -12.74 7.52 -1.07
C GLY A 191 -13.97 7.99 -1.85
N GLY A 192 -15.14 7.96 -1.23
CA GLY A 192 -16.39 8.42 -1.84
C GLY A 192 -16.50 9.93 -2.01
N ALA A 193 -15.71 10.68 -1.22
CA ALA A 193 -15.55 12.12 -1.26
C ALA A 193 -14.13 12.54 -1.71
N ASP A 194 -13.37 11.64 -2.35
CA ASP A 194 -12.02 11.93 -2.84
C ASP A 194 -12.07 13.02 -3.94
N GLY A 195 -11.43 14.16 -3.65
CA GLY A 195 -11.35 15.31 -4.56
C GLY A 195 -10.06 15.38 -5.37
N VAL A 196 -9.12 14.46 -5.16
CA VAL A 196 -7.76 14.51 -5.71
C VAL A 196 -7.55 13.48 -6.82
N ILE A 197 -8.08 12.27 -6.65
CA ILE A 197 -7.92 11.20 -7.64
C ILE A 197 -8.63 11.57 -8.95
N ASP A 198 -7.95 11.31 -10.07
CA ASP A 198 -8.59 11.39 -11.38
C ASP A 198 -9.52 10.18 -11.58
N ALA A 199 -10.82 10.41 -11.37
CA ALA A 199 -11.83 9.36 -11.42
C ALA A 199 -12.05 8.77 -12.83
N GLU A 200 -11.74 9.50 -13.90
CA GLU A 200 -11.80 8.94 -15.25
C GLU A 200 -10.62 8.02 -15.50
N ARG A 201 -9.41 8.46 -15.12
CA ARG A 201 -8.20 7.66 -15.22
C ARG A 201 -8.25 6.43 -14.33
N GLU A 202 -8.79 6.54 -13.12
CA GLU A 202 -9.05 5.40 -12.24
C GLU A 202 -9.96 4.38 -12.92
N ARG A 203 -11.13 4.78 -13.42
CA ARG A 203 -12.05 3.84 -14.11
C ARG A 203 -11.41 3.18 -15.33
N ALA A 204 -10.68 3.94 -16.13
CA ALA A 204 -9.98 3.41 -17.31
C ALA A 204 -8.88 2.41 -16.92
N SER A 205 -8.17 2.66 -15.82
CA SER A 205 -7.09 1.79 -15.33
C SER A 205 -7.56 0.45 -14.80
N ARG A 206 -8.86 0.27 -14.50
CA ARG A 206 -9.39 -1.02 -14.02
C ARG A 206 -9.19 -2.15 -15.03
N ALA A 207 -9.04 -1.82 -16.32
CA ALA A 207 -8.68 -2.77 -17.36
C ALA A 207 -7.27 -3.36 -17.18
N ASN A 208 -6.41 -2.72 -16.39
CA ASN A 208 -5.08 -3.21 -16.05
C ASN A 208 -5.10 -4.17 -14.85
N LEU A 209 -6.25 -4.38 -14.20
CA LEU A 209 -6.36 -5.21 -13.00
C LEU A 209 -6.91 -6.59 -13.35
N PRO A 210 -6.66 -7.62 -12.52
CA PRO A 210 -7.31 -8.91 -12.66
C PRO A 210 -8.82 -8.77 -12.64
N SER A 211 -9.51 -9.66 -13.37
CA SER A 211 -10.98 -9.58 -13.52
C SER A 211 -11.75 -9.77 -12.19
N ASP A 212 -11.11 -10.37 -11.20
CA ASP A 212 -11.60 -10.61 -9.85
C ASP A 212 -11.09 -9.57 -8.83
N ALA A 213 -10.43 -8.50 -9.28
CA ALA A 213 -10.01 -7.41 -8.41
C ALA A 213 -11.20 -6.81 -7.63
N ARG A 214 -11.03 -6.71 -6.30
CA ARG A 214 -12.05 -6.16 -5.41
C ARG A 214 -11.94 -4.64 -5.35
N ILE A 215 -13.00 -3.95 -5.74
CA ILE A 215 -13.06 -2.48 -5.68
C ILE A 215 -14.08 -2.08 -4.60
N VAL A 216 -13.59 -1.44 -3.55
CA VAL A 216 -14.37 -0.93 -2.42
C VAL A 216 -14.41 0.59 -2.49
N LYS A 217 -15.61 1.17 -2.40
CA LYS A 217 -15.77 2.63 -2.29
C LYS A 217 -16.31 2.97 -0.91
N LEU A 218 -15.59 3.79 -0.16
CA LEU A 218 -15.91 4.18 1.21
C LEU A 218 -16.64 5.53 1.21
N ASP A 219 -17.93 5.52 1.52
CA ASP A 219 -18.72 6.75 1.56
C ASP A 219 -18.19 7.72 2.61
N GLY A 220 -18.06 9.00 2.22
CA GLY A 220 -17.65 10.06 3.13
C GLY A 220 -16.15 10.19 3.41
N VAL A 221 -15.32 9.27 2.94
CA VAL A 221 -13.85 9.36 3.01
C VAL A 221 -13.33 10.19 1.83
N ASN A 222 -12.49 11.20 2.12
CA ASN A 222 -11.73 11.94 1.10
C ASN A 222 -10.28 11.41 0.98
N HIS A 223 -9.47 11.93 0.07
CA HIS A 223 -8.10 11.46 -0.20
C HIS A 223 -7.19 11.55 1.04
N ALA A 224 -7.32 12.63 1.80
CA ALA A 224 -6.63 12.89 3.06
C ALA A 224 -7.02 11.89 4.14
N GLY A 225 -8.26 11.40 4.11
CA GLY A 225 -8.80 10.44 5.09
C GLY A 225 -8.06 9.09 5.15
N PHE A 226 -7.23 8.76 4.16
CA PHE A 226 -6.40 7.55 4.16
C PHE A 226 -5.17 7.64 5.08
N GLY A 227 -4.85 8.81 5.63
CA GLY A 227 -3.74 9.00 6.57
C GLY A 227 -3.96 10.18 7.53
N ALA A 228 -3.15 10.26 8.56
CA ALA A 228 -3.15 11.31 9.56
C ALA A 228 -2.14 12.40 9.19
N TYR A 229 -2.35 13.11 8.07
CA TYR A 229 -1.49 14.22 7.62
C TYR A 229 -2.22 15.56 7.46
N GLY A 230 -3.50 15.59 7.82
CA GLY A 230 -4.35 16.77 7.74
C GLY A 230 -4.86 17.09 6.33
N PRO A 231 -5.58 18.22 6.18
CA PRO A 231 -6.23 18.57 4.92
C PRO A 231 -5.24 18.80 3.77
N GLN A 232 -5.60 18.30 2.58
CA GLN A 232 -4.84 18.52 1.35
C GLN A 232 -5.56 19.47 0.40
N ARG A 233 -4.79 20.32 -0.30
CA ARG A 233 -5.34 21.20 -1.33
C ARG A 233 -5.97 20.39 -2.46
N GLY A 234 -7.24 20.67 -2.75
CA GLY A 234 -8.01 20.02 -3.82
C GLY A 234 -8.93 18.90 -3.33
N ASP A 235 -8.77 18.43 -2.10
CA ASP A 235 -9.43 17.21 -1.63
C ASP A 235 -10.82 17.40 -1.01
N GLY A 236 -11.34 18.63 -0.98
CA GLY A 236 -12.61 18.92 -0.33
C GLY A 236 -12.70 18.41 1.13
N PRO A 237 -13.84 18.62 1.80
CA PRO A 237 -14.08 18.05 3.12
C PRO A 237 -14.62 16.61 3.02
N ALA A 238 -14.09 15.70 3.86
CA ALA A 238 -14.75 14.44 4.19
C ALA A 238 -16.01 14.67 5.02
N SER A 239 -16.98 13.77 4.92
CA SER A 239 -18.14 13.75 5.84
C SER A 239 -17.89 12.91 7.08
N LEU A 240 -16.92 11.99 7.02
CA LEU A 240 -16.43 11.27 8.18
C LEU A 240 -15.37 12.09 8.92
N SER A 241 -15.23 11.84 10.23
CA SER A 241 -14.09 12.36 10.99
C SER A 241 -12.78 11.73 10.48
N PRO A 242 -11.61 12.35 10.77
CA PRO A 242 -10.33 11.75 10.43
C PRO A 242 -10.17 10.32 10.97
N ASP A 243 -10.57 10.08 12.22
CA ASP A 243 -10.46 8.77 12.87
C ASP A 243 -11.37 7.74 12.21
N ALA A 244 -12.65 8.09 11.99
CA ALA A 244 -13.61 7.21 11.32
C ALA A 244 -13.21 6.91 9.86
N SER A 245 -12.54 7.85 9.19
CA SER A 245 -12.01 7.61 7.84
C SER A 245 -10.92 6.54 7.86
N ARG A 246 -9.99 6.63 8.82
CA ARG A 246 -8.91 5.65 8.95
C ARG A 246 -9.41 4.29 9.42
N GLU A 247 -10.37 4.26 10.35
CA GLU A 247 -11.07 3.04 10.76
C GLU A 247 -11.76 2.36 9.57
N ALA A 248 -12.48 3.11 8.73
CA ALA A 248 -13.14 2.55 7.54
C ALA A 248 -12.13 1.98 6.53
N VAL A 249 -11.01 2.67 6.29
CA VAL A 249 -9.91 2.20 5.43
C VAL A 249 -9.25 0.96 6.02
N GLY A 250 -8.95 0.97 7.33
CA GLY A 250 -8.34 -0.13 8.05
C GLY A 250 -9.21 -1.37 8.04
N ASN A 251 -10.49 -1.25 8.36
CA ASN A 251 -11.47 -2.33 8.32
C ASN A 251 -11.56 -2.97 6.93
N ALA A 252 -11.72 -2.17 5.87
CA ALA A 252 -11.79 -2.69 4.51
C ALA A 252 -10.54 -3.50 4.11
N THR A 253 -9.37 -3.05 4.57
CA THR A 253 -8.08 -3.64 4.21
C THR A 253 -7.73 -4.85 5.08
N GLY A 254 -7.83 -4.73 6.40
CA GLY A 254 -7.51 -5.79 7.37
C GLY A 254 -8.41 -7.01 7.24
N THR A 255 -9.72 -6.79 7.01
CA THR A 255 -10.65 -7.88 6.69
C THR A 255 -10.24 -8.58 5.40
N TRP A 256 -9.90 -7.84 4.34
CA TRP A 256 -9.45 -8.45 3.08
C TRP A 256 -8.12 -9.22 3.22
N LEU A 257 -7.16 -8.71 4.00
CA LEU A 257 -5.89 -9.42 4.30
C LEU A 257 -6.14 -10.77 4.99
N SER A 258 -7.20 -10.86 5.80
CA SER A 258 -7.61 -12.08 6.48
C SER A 258 -8.11 -13.14 5.48
N GLU A 259 -8.85 -12.69 4.46
CA GLU A 259 -9.42 -13.54 3.41
C GLU A 259 -8.40 -14.05 2.39
N GLY A 260 -7.49 -13.18 1.89
CA GLY A 260 -6.52 -13.54 0.84
C GLY A 260 -5.54 -14.66 1.26
N GLY A 261 -5.28 -14.74 2.56
CA GLY A 261 -4.51 -15.84 3.16
C GLY A 261 -5.25 -17.17 3.32
N ALA A 262 -6.58 -17.19 3.15
CA ALA A 262 -7.39 -18.40 3.11
C ALA A 262 -7.51 -18.96 1.68
N ALA A 263 -7.56 -18.09 0.67
CA ALA A 263 -7.60 -18.47 -0.74
C ALA A 263 -6.31 -19.18 -1.19
N THR A 264 -5.14 -18.67 -0.79
CA THR A 264 -3.83 -19.28 -1.10
C THR A 264 -3.58 -20.63 -0.40
N ARG A 265 -4.31 -20.94 0.69
CA ARG A 265 -4.28 -22.27 1.33
C ARG A 265 -5.12 -23.34 0.63
N SER A 266 -5.99 -22.96 -0.31
CA SER A 266 -6.90 -23.89 -1.00
C SER A 266 -6.29 -24.53 -2.26
N VAL A 267 -5.07 -24.14 -2.66
CA VAL A 267 -4.35 -24.71 -3.80
C VAL A 267 -3.35 -25.77 -3.34
N GLU A 268 -3.85 -26.84 -2.70
CA GLU A 268 -3.25 -28.18 -2.75
C GLU A 268 -4.35 -29.19 -2.41
N PRO A 269 -4.85 -30.02 -3.36
CA PRO A 269 -5.52 -31.24 -2.98
C PRO A 269 -4.43 -32.17 -2.46
N ARG A 270 -4.19 -32.15 -1.15
CA ARG A 270 -3.32 -33.12 -0.51
C ARG A 270 -3.98 -34.49 -0.70
N LEU A 271 -3.50 -35.24 -1.70
CA LEU A 271 -3.85 -36.64 -1.92
C LEU A 271 -3.60 -37.38 -0.63
N VAL A 272 -4.68 -37.77 0.05
CA VAL A 272 -4.62 -38.68 1.18
C VAL A 272 -4.17 -40.03 0.61
N PRO A 273 -3.04 -40.60 1.05
CA PRO A 273 -2.70 -41.96 0.69
C PRO A 273 -3.75 -42.89 1.27
N ASP A 274 -4.34 -43.69 0.39
CA ASP A 274 -5.30 -44.74 0.68
C ASP A 274 -4.78 -45.64 1.82
N ARG A 275 -5.33 -45.49 3.02
CA ARG A 275 -5.06 -46.41 4.13
C ARG A 275 -5.89 -47.68 3.90
N GLY A 276 -5.36 -48.56 3.07
CA GLY A 276 -5.85 -49.92 2.93
C GLY A 276 -5.60 -50.76 4.19
N ALA A 277 -6.64 -51.49 4.56
CA ALA A 277 -6.69 -52.66 5.45
C ALA A 277 -6.60 -52.43 6.98
N TRP A 278 -7.77 -52.16 7.58
CA TRP A 278 -8.14 -52.81 8.84
C TRP A 278 -9.36 -53.70 8.58
N SER A 279 -9.18 -54.99 8.82
CA SER A 279 -10.22 -56.02 8.75
C SER A 279 -11.19 -55.84 9.92
N VAL A 280 -12.48 -55.78 9.62
CA VAL A 280 -13.55 -55.92 10.62
C VAL A 280 -14.22 -57.25 10.38
N ALA A 281 -14.10 -58.12 11.37
CA ALA A 281 -14.73 -59.42 11.43
C ALA A 281 -16.26 -59.30 11.61
N ASP A 282 -16.96 -60.16 10.89
CA ASP A 282 -18.29 -60.73 11.13
C ASP A 282 -19.09 -60.23 12.34
N ARG A 283 -20.27 -59.63 12.05
CA ARG A 283 -21.53 -59.99 12.71
C ARG A 283 -22.69 -59.90 11.72
N GLY A 284 -23.42 -61.00 11.61
CA GLY A 284 -24.55 -61.22 10.70
C GLY A 284 -25.83 -60.42 11.03
N PRO A 285 -26.92 -60.69 10.28
CA PRO A 285 -28.00 -59.74 10.04
C PRO A 285 -29.07 -59.75 11.14
N ARG A 286 -29.65 -58.58 11.42
CA ARG A 286 -30.96 -58.46 12.06
C ARG A 286 -31.86 -57.54 11.25
N SER A 287 -33.09 -58.01 11.10
CA SER A 287 -34.21 -57.56 10.28
C SER A 287 -34.80 -56.19 10.70
N PRO A 288 -35.71 -55.61 9.88
CA PRO A 288 -36.13 -54.22 9.99
C PRO A 288 -37.32 -54.03 10.94
N GLY A 289 -37.35 -52.88 11.62
CA GLY A 289 -38.46 -52.46 12.49
C GLY A 289 -38.66 -50.93 12.44
N SER A 290 -39.65 -50.54 11.63
CA SER A 290 -40.66 -49.48 11.84
C SER A 290 -40.42 -48.26 12.76
N ALA A 291 -40.69 -47.08 12.15
CA ALA A 291 -41.38 -45.89 12.68
C ALA A 291 -40.59 -45.02 13.71
N VAL A 292 -40.73 -43.68 13.81
CA VAL A 292 -41.88 -42.78 13.76
C VAL A 292 -41.42 -41.34 13.47
N LEU A 293 -42.27 -40.61 12.74
CA LEU A 293 -42.36 -39.17 12.53
C LEU A 293 -42.70 -38.40 13.82
N VAL A 294 -41.98 -37.33 14.18
CA VAL A 294 -42.52 -36.26 15.05
C VAL A 294 -42.14 -34.89 14.51
N VAL A 295 -43.18 -34.12 14.20
CA VAL A 295 -43.19 -32.67 13.95
C VAL A 295 -43.79 -32.00 15.20
N ALA A 296 -43.38 -30.74 15.41
CA ALA A 296 -44.02 -29.65 16.16
C ALA A 296 -43.48 -29.33 17.57
N GLY A 297 -43.02 -28.09 17.64
CA GLY A 297 -42.75 -27.24 18.79
C GLY A 297 -42.39 -25.86 18.24
#